data_AF-A0A9W4WX55-F1
#
_entry.id   AF-A0A9W4WX55-F1
#
_cell.length_a   1.000
_cell.length_b   1.000
_cell.length_c   1.000
_cell.angle_alpha   90.00
_cell.angle_beta   90.00
_cell.angle_gamma   90.00
#
_symmetry.space_group_name_H-M   'P 1'
#
loop_
_entity.id
_entity.type
_entity.pdbx_description
1 polymer ?
#
loop_
_entity_poly.entity_id
_entity_poly.type
_entity_poly.pdbx_seq_one_letter_code
_entity_poly.pdbx_strand_id
1 'polypeptide(L)'
;MNNRPLSLDQKINFKQYYFYGFIINLLPIYIFYPIRTVKTIQQSNIGTSSSTSFFKVFSERVKTEGARGLYKGVGVHALGSIGGRLVHFSTYDALRDRVYRGRGKGIGLSWLEGCSQTTTNAFLGTLSAITTSSFIVPFDVISQQLQVSRSPSSSSKGTNTNNNVPALSKSKRQISTSTITKRPIFVVSTRHDVQKVPSDVNKSSILTNFISRLKPKDIPLYKFLYRGWTAGLLNTLSFFPAYFFTYTYTLEHLQRNKHHLSFLPSSYFLFSVTSGVVAGTTATFTSAPFDVVKTKIQIARESRRGELRWLNIATSILKTEGIKGLFVGMTARLWVVVPLGSLNFWVFEQVREWSTNNDA
;
A
#
# COMPACT_ATOMS: atom_id res chain seq x y z
N MET A 1 3.03 6.00 -35.81
CA MET A 1 1.75 6.72 -35.98
C MET A 1 2.01 8.21 -35.82
N ASN A 2 1.40 9.02 -36.67
CA ASN A 2 1.74 10.41 -37.01
C ASN A 2 2.01 11.34 -35.81
N ASN A 3 3.20 11.95 -35.81
CA ASN A 3 3.58 13.08 -34.96
C ASN A 3 2.91 14.36 -35.47
N ARG A 4 1.64 14.62 -35.11
CA ARG A 4 1.08 15.97 -35.19
C ARG A 4 1.25 16.66 -33.83
N PRO A 5 1.89 17.84 -33.75
CA PRO A 5 1.90 18.62 -32.52
C PRO A 5 0.45 19.02 -32.17
N LEU A 6 0.08 18.83 -30.90
CA LEU A 6 -1.27 19.07 -30.39
C LEU A 6 -1.70 20.54 -30.59
N SER A 7 -2.79 20.75 -31.32
CA SER A 7 -3.53 22.00 -31.34
C SER A 7 -4.25 22.21 -30.01
N LEU A 8 -4.08 23.38 -29.40
CA LEU A 8 -4.51 23.77 -28.06
C LEU A 8 -6.04 23.83 -27.80
N ASP A 9 -6.88 23.40 -28.76
CA ASP A 9 -8.34 23.67 -28.77
C ASP A 9 -9.24 22.42 -28.72
N GLN A 10 -8.71 21.23 -28.44
CA GLN A 10 -9.53 20.02 -28.36
C GLN A 10 -10.33 19.98 -27.03
N LYS A 11 -11.65 20.18 -27.10
CA LYS A 11 -12.57 20.20 -25.95
C LYS A 11 -12.83 18.79 -25.41
N ILE A 12 -11.86 18.24 -24.67
CA ILE A 12 -12.04 16.97 -23.94
C ILE A 12 -13.26 17.07 -23.03
N ASN A 13 -14.24 16.17 -23.21
CA ASN A 13 -15.41 16.08 -22.36
C ASN A 13 -15.02 15.56 -20.96
N PHE A 14 -14.63 16.50 -20.10
CA PHE A 14 -14.00 16.28 -18.80
C PHE A 14 -14.79 15.28 -17.94
N LYS A 15 -16.13 15.32 -17.96
CA LYS A 15 -16.96 14.40 -17.16
C LYS A 15 -16.79 12.94 -17.59
N GLN A 16 -16.78 12.67 -18.90
CA GLN A 16 -16.62 11.32 -19.43
C GLN A 16 -15.18 10.83 -19.23
N TYR A 17 -14.18 11.68 -19.50
CA TYR A 17 -12.77 11.34 -19.29
C TYR A 17 -12.47 10.90 -17.85
N TYR A 18 -12.97 11.61 -16.84
CA TYR A 18 -12.78 11.24 -15.44
C TYR A 18 -13.60 10.01 -15.05
N PHE A 19 -14.79 9.80 -15.63
CA PHE A 19 -15.63 8.64 -15.36
C PHE A 19 -15.05 7.33 -15.94
N TYR A 20 -14.56 7.35 -17.18
CA TYR A 20 -13.86 6.21 -17.78
C TYR A 20 -12.50 5.98 -17.13
N GLY A 21 -11.77 7.06 -16.86
CA GLY A 21 -10.56 7.01 -16.04
C GLY A 21 -10.81 6.34 -14.69
N PHE A 22 -11.96 6.56 -14.07
CA PHE A 22 -12.38 5.95 -12.80
C PHE A 22 -12.69 4.44 -12.92
N ILE A 23 -13.55 4.04 -13.87
CA ILE A 23 -13.98 2.63 -14.02
C ILE A 23 -12.78 1.75 -14.36
N ILE A 24 -11.95 2.21 -15.29
CA ILE A 24 -10.88 1.38 -15.81
C ILE A 24 -9.72 1.27 -14.81
N ASN A 25 -9.59 2.22 -13.88
CA ASN A 25 -8.62 2.16 -12.80
C ASN A 25 -9.00 1.20 -11.65
N LEU A 26 -10.25 0.70 -11.60
CA LEU A 26 -10.69 -0.29 -10.61
C LEU A 26 -10.33 -1.72 -11.02
N LEU A 27 -10.47 -2.05 -12.31
CA LEU A 27 -10.26 -3.40 -12.81
C LEU A 27 -8.84 -3.96 -12.49
N PRO A 28 -7.74 -3.20 -12.68
CA PRO A 28 -6.42 -3.64 -12.26
C PRO A 28 -6.30 -3.84 -10.74
N ILE A 29 -6.96 -3.00 -9.93
CA ILE A 29 -6.95 -3.15 -8.46
C ILE A 29 -7.53 -4.50 -8.09
N TYR A 30 -8.64 -4.90 -8.68
CA TYR A 30 -9.27 -6.21 -8.43
C TYR A 30 -8.41 -7.37 -8.90
N ILE A 31 -7.83 -7.29 -10.10
CA ILE A 31 -6.97 -8.35 -10.67
C ILE A 31 -5.74 -8.60 -9.79
N PHE A 32 -5.07 -7.53 -9.35
CA PHE A 32 -3.84 -7.64 -8.56
C PHE A 32 -4.09 -7.68 -7.04
N TYR A 33 -5.35 -7.62 -6.60
CA TYR A 33 -5.70 -7.62 -5.19
C TYR A 33 -5.20 -8.86 -4.42
N PRO A 34 -5.32 -10.09 -4.96
CA PRO A 34 -4.83 -11.29 -4.27
C PRO A 34 -3.34 -11.22 -3.93
N ILE A 35 -2.52 -10.71 -4.86
CA ILE A 35 -1.07 -10.58 -4.67
C ILE A 35 -0.77 -9.58 -3.56
N ARG A 36 -1.53 -8.48 -3.51
CA ARG A 36 -1.42 -7.49 -2.42
C ARG A 36 -1.77 -8.12 -1.06
N THR A 37 -2.86 -8.88 -0.97
CA THR A 37 -3.24 -9.56 0.27
C THR A 37 -2.15 -10.51 0.74
N VAL A 38 -1.57 -11.31 -0.15
CA VAL A 38 -0.45 -12.20 0.19
C VAL A 38 0.76 -11.41 0.67
N LYS A 39 1.14 -10.33 -0.03
CA LYS A 39 2.24 -9.44 0.37
C LYS A 39 2.01 -8.89 1.78
N THR A 40 0.82 -8.38 2.07
CA THR A 40 0.49 -7.81 3.39
C THR A 40 0.54 -8.88 4.49
N ILE A 41 0.13 -10.12 4.20
CA ILE A 41 0.27 -11.24 5.15
C ILE A 41 1.75 -11.64 5.32
N GLN A 42 2.55 -11.72 4.25
CA GLN A 42 3.99 -11.98 4.35
C GLN A 42 4.69 -10.95 5.23
N GLN A 43 4.37 -9.66 5.04
CA GLN A 43 4.92 -8.57 5.85
C GLN A 43 4.44 -8.62 7.31
N SER A 44 3.25 -9.20 7.56
CA SER A 44 2.76 -9.45 8.92
C SER A 44 3.50 -10.57 9.65
N ASN A 45 4.04 -11.53 8.90
CA ASN A 45 4.73 -12.70 9.45
C ASN A 45 6.19 -12.40 9.87
N ILE A 46 6.72 -11.22 9.54
CA ILE A 46 8.08 -10.79 9.87
C ILE A 46 8.32 -10.78 11.38
N GLY A 47 9.27 -11.57 11.85
CA GLY A 47 9.62 -11.77 13.25
C GLY A 47 8.72 -12.78 13.98
N THR A 48 7.91 -13.54 13.24
CA THR A 48 7.08 -14.64 13.77
C THR A 48 7.58 -15.98 13.23
N SER A 49 7.17 -17.09 13.85
CA SER A 49 7.46 -18.44 13.33
C SER A 49 6.69 -18.80 12.04
N SER A 50 5.85 -17.89 11.54
CA SER A 50 5.03 -18.11 10.33
C SER A 50 5.86 -17.93 9.06
N SER A 51 5.47 -18.60 7.96
CA SER A 51 6.23 -18.51 6.71
C SER A 51 6.15 -17.12 6.08
N THR A 52 7.29 -16.64 5.57
CA THR A 52 7.38 -15.42 4.75
C THR A 52 7.39 -15.72 3.25
N SER A 53 7.32 -16.99 2.84
CA SER A 53 7.33 -17.39 1.41
C SER A 53 5.98 -17.12 0.73
N PHE A 54 6.03 -16.52 -0.47
CA PHE A 54 4.83 -16.06 -1.20
C PHE A 54 3.86 -17.20 -1.49
N PHE A 55 4.34 -18.27 -2.12
CA PHE A 55 3.51 -19.40 -2.52
C PHE A 55 2.95 -20.16 -1.32
N LYS A 56 3.72 -20.25 -0.22
CA LYS A 56 3.26 -20.89 1.01
C LYS A 56 2.14 -20.08 1.67
N VAL A 57 2.32 -18.76 1.82
CA VAL A 57 1.28 -17.87 2.36
C VAL A 57 0.03 -17.86 1.48
N PHE A 58 0.18 -17.81 0.15
CA PHE A 58 -0.93 -17.91 -0.80
C PHE A 58 -1.69 -19.23 -0.63
N SER A 59 -0.98 -20.35 -0.62
CA SER A 59 -1.56 -21.70 -0.46
C SER A 59 -2.27 -21.85 0.88
N GLU A 60 -1.62 -21.43 1.97
CA GLU A 60 -2.21 -21.44 3.32
C GLU A 60 -3.49 -20.61 3.39
N ARG A 61 -3.51 -19.42 2.77
CA ARG A 61 -4.68 -18.55 2.75
C ARG A 61 -5.84 -19.16 1.96
N VAL A 62 -5.57 -19.71 0.78
CA VAL A 62 -6.59 -20.37 -0.04
C VAL A 62 -7.12 -21.63 0.64
N LYS A 63 -6.27 -22.42 1.31
CA LYS A 63 -6.69 -23.61 2.05
C LYS A 63 -7.55 -23.29 3.28
N THR A 64 -7.26 -22.19 3.97
CA THR A 64 -7.95 -21.82 5.22
C THR A 64 -9.25 -21.04 5.00
N GLU A 65 -9.32 -20.18 3.98
CA GLU A 65 -10.45 -19.27 3.77
C GLU A 65 -11.04 -19.31 2.36
N GLY A 66 -10.52 -20.17 1.49
CA GLY A 66 -10.87 -20.20 0.08
C GLY A 66 -10.36 -18.98 -0.70
N ALA A 67 -10.71 -18.93 -1.99
CA ALA A 67 -10.33 -17.81 -2.87
C ALA A 67 -10.90 -16.46 -2.40
N ARG A 68 -12.08 -16.46 -1.74
CA ARG A 68 -12.70 -15.24 -1.19
C ARG A 68 -11.86 -14.60 -0.09
N GLY A 69 -11.07 -15.38 0.66
CA GLY A 69 -10.16 -14.88 1.68
C GLY A 69 -9.06 -13.96 1.14
N LEU A 70 -8.73 -14.05 -0.16
CA LEU A 70 -7.74 -13.19 -0.82
C LEU A 70 -8.29 -11.79 -1.13
N TYR A 71 -9.62 -11.61 -1.12
CA TYR A 71 -10.28 -10.34 -1.44
C TYR A 71 -10.76 -9.56 -0.21
N LYS A 72 -10.40 -9.99 1.01
CA LYS A 72 -10.76 -9.26 2.23
C LYS A 72 -10.20 -7.84 2.21
N GLY A 73 -11.08 -6.86 2.47
CA GLY A 73 -10.72 -5.44 2.49
C GLY A 73 -10.72 -4.74 1.12
N VAL A 74 -11.07 -5.43 0.03
CA VAL A 74 -11.01 -4.85 -1.32
C VAL A 74 -11.93 -3.65 -1.50
N GLY A 75 -13.14 -3.71 -0.94
CA GLY A 75 -14.11 -2.61 -1.03
C GLY A 75 -13.61 -1.33 -0.33
N VAL A 76 -13.05 -1.46 0.87
CA VAL A 76 -12.47 -0.32 1.61
C VAL A 76 -11.27 0.25 0.87
N HIS A 77 -10.43 -0.62 0.30
CA HIS A 77 -9.29 -0.18 -0.49
C HIS A 77 -9.71 0.54 -1.77
N ALA A 78 -10.71 0.01 -2.49
CA ALA A 78 -11.24 0.61 -3.70
C ALA A 78 -11.81 2.01 -3.41
N LEU A 79 -12.60 2.17 -2.34
CA LEU A 79 -13.12 3.47 -1.91
C LEU A 79 -12.01 4.47 -1.60
N GLY A 80 -10.99 4.07 -0.84
CA GLY A 80 -9.84 4.92 -0.54
C GLY A 80 -9.04 5.30 -1.78
N SER A 81 -8.83 4.34 -2.70
CA SER A 81 -8.10 4.56 -3.95
C SER A 81 -8.85 5.51 -4.89
N ILE A 82 -10.17 5.39 -4.97
CA ILE A 82 -11.05 6.30 -5.70
C ILE A 82 -10.90 7.73 -5.18
N GLY A 83 -11.18 7.94 -3.89
CA GLY A 83 -11.18 9.28 -3.31
C GLY A 83 -9.78 9.88 -3.34
N GLY A 84 -8.76 9.05 -3.12
CA GLY A 84 -7.36 9.44 -3.22
C GLY A 84 -6.97 9.96 -4.60
N ARG A 85 -7.42 9.31 -5.69
CA ARG A 85 -7.16 9.81 -7.05
C ARG A 85 -7.82 11.15 -7.32
N LEU A 86 -9.06 11.34 -6.87
CA LEU A 86 -9.75 12.63 -7.00
C LEU A 86 -8.98 13.73 -6.29
N VAL A 87 -8.57 13.49 -5.04
CA VAL A 87 -7.72 14.40 -4.26
C VAL A 87 -6.39 14.65 -4.97
N HIS A 88 -5.79 13.63 -5.58
CA HIS A 88 -4.53 13.76 -6.29
C HIS A 88 -4.65 14.71 -7.49
N PHE A 89 -5.59 14.46 -8.39
CA PHE A 89 -5.76 15.31 -9.58
C PHE A 89 -6.21 16.72 -9.21
N SER A 90 -7.16 16.87 -8.28
CA SER A 90 -7.61 18.20 -7.84
C SER A 90 -6.49 19.01 -7.19
N THR A 91 -5.66 18.37 -6.36
CA THR A 91 -4.53 19.04 -5.70
C THR A 91 -3.44 19.36 -6.71
N TYR A 92 -3.12 18.44 -7.62
CA TYR A 92 -2.14 18.65 -8.66
C TYR A 92 -2.54 19.82 -9.57
N ASP A 93 -3.78 19.84 -10.07
CA ASP A 93 -4.26 20.91 -10.95
C ASP A 93 -4.29 22.26 -10.23
N ALA A 94 -4.71 22.31 -8.95
CA ALA A 94 -4.68 23.53 -8.17
C ALA A 94 -3.26 24.06 -7.92
N LEU A 95 -2.30 23.17 -7.62
CA LEU A 95 -0.90 23.54 -7.43
C LEU A 95 -0.26 23.98 -8.75
N ARG A 96 -0.55 23.27 -9.84
CA ARG A 96 -0.10 23.61 -11.20
C ARG A 96 -0.59 24.99 -11.59
N ASP A 97 -1.89 25.26 -11.48
CA ASP A 97 -2.47 26.56 -11.84
C ASP A 97 -1.82 27.72 -11.07
N ARG A 98 -1.53 27.52 -9.78
CA ARG A 98 -0.86 28.55 -8.96
C ARG A 98 0.58 28.81 -9.38
N VAL A 99 1.37 27.77 -9.62
CA VAL A 99 2.79 27.92 -10.00
C VAL A 99 2.92 28.51 -11.41
N TYR A 100 2.18 28.01 -12.40
CA TYR A 100 2.29 28.52 -13.78
C TYR A 100 1.70 29.92 -13.98
N ARG A 101 0.79 30.38 -13.11
CA ARG A 101 0.26 31.76 -13.13
C ARG A 101 1.09 32.75 -12.29
N GLY A 102 2.30 32.38 -11.86
CA GLY A 102 3.16 33.25 -11.06
C GLY A 102 2.62 33.57 -9.65
N ARG A 103 1.71 32.72 -9.15
CA ARG A 103 1.08 32.84 -7.82
C ARG A 103 1.68 31.84 -6.83
N GLY A 104 2.84 31.26 -7.12
CA GLY A 104 3.58 30.33 -6.26
C GLY A 104 4.10 30.97 -4.97
N LYS A 105 4.35 32.30 -4.98
CA LYS A 105 4.77 33.07 -3.78
C LYS A 105 3.81 32.90 -2.60
N GLY A 106 2.50 32.86 -2.83
CA GLY A 106 1.49 32.71 -1.77
C GLY A 106 1.47 31.35 -1.06
N ILE A 107 2.19 30.36 -1.61
CA ILE A 107 2.29 29.00 -1.06
C ILE A 107 3.75 28.56 -0.85
N GLY A 108 4.71 29.48 -0.95
CA GLY A 108 6.14 29.17 -0.78
C GLY A 108 6.75 28.31 -1.90
N LEU A 109 6.09 28.24 -3.07
CA LEU A 109 6.55 27.47 -4.23
C LEU A 109 7.14 28.35 -5.35
N SER A 110 7.51 29.59 -5.04
CA SER A 110 8.09 30.53 -6.01
C SER A 110 9.39 30.03 -6.64
N TRP A 111 10.15 29.19 -5.95
CA TRP A 111 11.38 28.58 -6.46
C TRP A 111 11.12 27.57 -7.60
N LEU A 112 9.88 27.07 -7.76
CA LEU A 112 9.49 26.20 -8.88
C LEU A 112 9.15 26.97 -10.16
N GLU A 113 8.90 28.28 -10.07
CA GLU A 113 8.48 29.10 -11.22
C GLU A 113 9.61 29.25 -12.27
N GLY A 114 10.88 29.15 -11.86
CA GLY A 114 12.04 29.19 -12.75
C GLY A 114 12.64 27.82 -13.11
N CYS A 115 12.04 26.72 -12.66
CA CYS A 115 12.52 25.37 -12.94
C CYS A 115 12.02 24.84 -14.30
N SER A 116 12.71 23.83 -14.84
CA SER A 116 12.22 23.09 -16.02
C SER A 116 10.83 22.50 -15.78
N GLN A 117 9.98 22.50 -16.82
CA GLN A 117 8.61 21.98 -16.80
C GLN A 117 8.52 20.58 -16.16
N THR A 118 9.49 19.71 -16.48
CA THR A 118 9.55 18.34 -15.97
C THR A 118 9.79 18.32 -14.46
N THR A 119 10.74 19.13 -13.97
CA THR A 119 11.07 19.26 -12.54
C THR A 119 9.88 19.83 -11.77
N THR A 120 9.26 20.88 -12.29
CA THR A 120 8.08 21.50 -11.68
C THR A 120 6.94 20.51 -11.56
N ASN A 121 6.64 19.76 -12.62
CA ASN A 121 5.59 18.73 -12.58
C ASN A 121 5.90 17.59 -11.60
N ALA A 122 7.17 17.20 -11.44
CA ALA A 122 7.58 16.17 -10.49
C ALA A 122 7.36 16.59 -9.03
N PHE A 123 7.74 17.82 -8.69
CA PHE A 123 7.54 18.36 -7.34
C PHE A 123 6.06 18.55 -7.03
N LEU A 124 5.28 19.11 -7.95
CA LEU A 124 3.82 19.26 -7.77
C LEU A 124 3.13 17.90 -7.66
N GLY A 125 3.55 16.91 -8.44
CA GLY A 125 3.08 15.53 -8.34
C GLY A 125 3.38 14.90 -6.97
N THR A 126 4.59 15.11 -6.46
CA THR A 126 4.99 14.62 -5.12
C THR A 126 4.21 15.32 -4.00
N LEU A 127 4.02 16.63 -4.08
CA LEU A 127 3.26 17.40 -3.10
C LEU A 127 1.79 16.98 -3.09
N SER A 128 1.21 16.77 -4.27
CA SER A 128 -0.14 16.20 -4.40
C SER A 128 -0.23 14.77 -3.81
N ALA A 129 0.80 13.94 -4.03
CA ALA A 129 0.85 12.59 -3.46
C ALA A 129 0.92 12.57 -1.93
N ILE A 130 1.55 13.57 -1.31
CA ILE A 130 1.57 13.75 0.16
C ILE A 130 0.16 14.04 0.67
N THR A 131 -0.56 14.99 0.06
CA THR A 131 -1.95 15.32 0.41
C THR A 131 -2.86 14.09 0.23
N THR A 132 -2.69 13.40 -0.89
CA THR A 132 -3.41 12.16 -1.22
C THR A 132 -3.16 11.07 -0.18
N SER A 133 -1.93 10.93 0.30
CA SER A 133 -1.57 9.94 1.32
C SER A 133 -2.31 10.19 2.63
N SER A 134 -2.48 11.45 3.04
CA SER A 134 -3.27 11.80 4.23
C SER A 134 -4.75 11.42 4.13
N PHE A 135 -5.30 11.40 2.92
CA PHE A 135 -6.66 10.92 2.68
C PHE A 135 -6.74 9.39 2.67
N ILE A 136 -5.79 8.70 2.03
CA ILE A 136 -5.83 7.24 1.82
C ILE A 136 -5.53 6.45 3.10
N VAL A 137 -4.67 6.97 3.99
CA VAL A 137 -4.12 6.23 5.14
C VAL A 137 -5.19 5.52 6.00
N PRO A 138 -6.32 6.16 6.39
CA PRO A 138 -7.38 5.49 7.13
C PRO A 138 -7.96 4.26 6.40
N PHE A 139 -8.16 4.37 5.09
CA PHE A 139 -8.68 3.26 4.26
C PHE A 139 -7.64 2.14 4.12
N ASP A 140 -6.38 2.49 3.96
CA ASP A 140 -5.27 1.53 3.93
C ASP A 140 -5.18 0.75 5.25
N VAL A 141 -5.23 1.44 6.40
CA VAL A 141 -5.16 0.80 7.73
C VAL A 141 -6.30 -0.19 7.92
N ILE A 142 -7.53 0.22 7.60
CA ILE A 142 -8.69 -0.67 7.72
C ILE A 142 -8.56 -1.85 6.76
N SER A 143 -8.25 -1.60 5.48
CA SER A 143 -8.13 -2.67 4.49
C SER A 143 -7.05 -3.69 4.87
N GLN A 144 -5.87 -3.24 5.29
CA GLN A 144 -4.78 -4.12 5.68
C GLN A 144 -5.10 -4.95 6.92
N GLN A 145 -5.81 -4.37 7.91
CA GLN A 145 -6.27 -5.17 9.03
C GLN A 145 -7.25 -6.27 8.60
N LEU A 146 -8.11 -5.99 7.61
CA LEU A 146 -9.02 -7.01 7.07
C LEU A 146 -8.28 -8.10 6.29
N GLN A 147 -7.23 -7.73 5.56
CA GLN A 147 -6.39 -8.68 4.85
C GLN A 147 -5.71 -9.66 5.82
N VAL A 148 -5.13 -9.16 6.93
CA VAL A 148 -4.45 -9.99 7.93
C VAL A 148 -5.42 -10.73 8.86
N SER A 149 -6.66 -10.26 9.00
CA SER A 149 -7.64 -10.91 9.87
C SER A 149 -8.06 -12.30 9.37
N ARG A 150 -7.90 -13.30 10.22
CA ARG A 150 -8.39 -14.66 9.98
C ARG A 150 -9.90 -14.75 10.20
N SER A 151 -10.60 -15.51 9.35
CA SER A 151 -12.02 -15.82 9.54
C SER A 151 -12.21 -16.78 10.73
N PRO A 152 -13.25 -16.60 11.57
CA PRO A 152 -13.56 -17.54 12.63
C PRO A 152 -14.29 -18.79 12.07
N SER A 153 -13.54 -19.71 11.45
CA SER A 153 -13.93 -21.10 11.12
C SER A 153 -12.77 -21.70 10.32
N SER A 154 -12.01 -22.72 10.73
CA SER A 154 -12.29 -23.90 11.55
C SER A 154 -11.41 -23.97 12.80
N SER A 155 -12.03 -24.18 13.95
CA SER A 155 -11.37 -24.81 15.09
C SER A 155 -10.62 -26.04 14.59
N SER A 156 -9.32 -26.09 14.90
CA SER A 156 -8.57 -27.34 14.88
C SER A 156 -9.40 -28.39 15.61
N LYS A 157 -9.72 -29.51 14.96
CA LYS A 157 -10.09 -30.76 15.64
C LYS A 157 -8.86 -31.19 16.47
N GLY A 158 -8.66 -30.54 17.61
CA GLY A 158 -7.84 -31.07 18.67
C GLY A 158 -8.59 -32.25 19.25
N THR A 159 -8.10 -33.45 18.98
CA THR A 159 -8.46 -34.69 19.67
C THR A 159 -8.42 -34.45 21.18
N ASN A 160 -9.60 -34.34 21.78
CA ASN A 160 -9.79 -34.47 23.23
C ASN A 160 -9.58 -35.95 23.60
N THR A 161 -8.36 -36.31 23.97
CA THR A 161 -8.16 -37.46 24.85
C THR A 161 -8.46 -37.01 26.27
N ASN A 162 -9.55 -37.54 26.79
CA ASN A 162 -9.95 -37.53 28.19
C ASN A 162 -8.76 -37.74 29.12
N ASN A 163 -8.74 -36.98 30.23
CA ASN A 163 -8.44 -37.51 31.55
C ASN A 163 -9.02 -36.57 32.63
N ASN A 164 -10.03 -37.07 33.34
CA ASN A 164 -10.39 -36.68 34.71
C ASN A 164 -9.14 -36.92 35.62
N VAL A 165 -8.84 -36.24 36.73
CA VAL A 165 -9.60 -35.95 37.96
C VAL A 165 -8.86 -34.80 38.77
N PRO A 166 -9.14 -34.46 40.05
CA PRO A 166 -9.60 -33.14 40.50
C PRO A 166 -8.59 -32.33 41.37
N ALA A 167 -9.01 -31.14 41.79
CA ALA A 167 -8.28 -30.22 42.66
C ALA A 167 -7.87 -30.79 44.02
N LEU A 168 -6.65 -30.46 44.50
CA LEU A 168 -6.33 -30.40 45.92
C LEU A 168 -5.15 -29.45 46.22
N SER A 169 -5.27 -28.78 47.37
CA SER A 169 -4.33 -27.81 47.95
C SER A 169 -2.99 -28.41 48.38
N LYS A 170 -1.91 -27.59 48.37
CA LYS A 170 -1.07 -27.27 49.57
C LYS A 170 0.21 -26.50 49.21
N SER A 171 0.54 -25.60 50.14
CA SER A 171 1.75 -24.79 50.26
C SER A 171 3.04 -25.63 50.45
N LYS A 172 4.15 -25.21 49.82
CA LYS A 172 5.50 -25.28 50.44
C LYS A 172 6.50 -24.35 49.75
N ARG A 173 7.11 -23.50 50.57
CA ARG A 173 8.29 -22.65 50.31
C ARG A 173 9.52 -23.52 50.10
N GLN A 174 10.35 -23.25 49.08
CA GLN A 174 11.79 -23.52 49.15
C GLN A 174 12.59 -22.56 48.25
N ILE A 175 13.81 -22.30 48.73
CA ILE A 175 14.67 -21.14 48.46
C ILE A 175 15.58 -21.36 47.24
N SER A 176 15.73 -20.28 46.48
CA SER A 176 16.80 -19.86 45.55
C SER A 176 17.84 -20.87 45.05
N THR A 177 17.95 -21.01 43.72
CA THR A 177 19.24 -20.92 43.01
C THR A 177 19.00 -20.33 41.62
N SER A 178 19.70 -19.24 41.33
CA SER A 178 19.62 -18.44 40.11
C SER A 178 20.19 -19.16 38.89
N THR A 179 19.42 -19.28 37.81
CA THR A 179 19.98 -19.43 36.46
C THR A 179 19.15 -18.58 35.50
N ILE A 180 19.76 -17.49 35.05
CA ILE A 180 19.19 -16.55 34.07
C ILE A 180 19.13 -17.28 32.73
N THR A 181 17.94 -17.74 32.35
CA THR A 181 17.65 -18.16 30.98
C THR A 181 16.48 -17.33 30.46
N LYS A 182 16.80 -16.34 29.63
CA LYS A 182 15.86 -15.43 28.98
C LYS A 182 14.81 -16.24 28.20
N ARG A 183 13.56 -16.26 28.68
CA ARG A 183 12.40 -16.77 27.94
C ARG A 183 11.83 -15.66 27.05
N PRO A 184 11.40 -15.95 25.81
CA PRO A 184 10.65 -14.99 25.02
C PRO A 184 9.24 -14.84 25.61
N ILE A 185 8.90 -13.63 26.01
CA ILE A 185 7.56 -13.24 26.45
C ILE A 185 6.72 -13.05 25.19
N PHE A 186 5.99 -14.07 24.75
CA PHE A 186 4.80 -13.93 23.92
C PHE A 186 3.95 -15.20 24.04
N VAL A 187 3.16 -15.28 25.10
CA VAL A 187 2.04 -16.22 25.22
C VAL A 187 0.79 -15.35 25.35
N VAL A 188 0.13 -15.07 24.23
CA VAL A 188 -1.16 -14.38 24.24
C VAL A 188 -2.24 -15.45 24.40
N SER A 189 -2.69 -15.60 25.64
CA SER A 189 -3.90 -16.35 25.98
C SER A 189 -5.10 -15.68 25.31
N THR A 190 -5.79 -16.43 24.45
CA THR A 190 -7.01 -15.99 23.77
C THR A 190 -8.18 -16.19 24.72
N ARG A 191 -8.72 -15.10 25.29
CA ARG A 191 -10.06 -15.12 25.89
C ARG A 191 -11.07 -14.59 24.87
N HIS A 192 -12.00 -15.45 24.49
CA HIS A 192 -13.15 -15.13 23.67
C HIS A 192 -14.32 -14.77 24.59
N ASP A 193 -14.83 -13.54 24.46
CA ASP A 193 -16.19 -13.21 24.87
C ASP A 193 -17.02 -12.92 23.61
N VAL A 194 -17.99 -13.79 23.36
CA VAL A 194 -18.94 -13.72 22.24
C VAL A 194 -20.19 -12.98 22.73
N GLN A 195 -20.37 -11.73 22.31
CA GLN A 195 -21.60 -10.99 22.58
C GLN A 195 -22.57 -11.13 21.40
N LYS A 196 -23.79 -11.61 21.68
CA LYS A 196 -24.90 -11.83 20.73
C LYS A 196 -25.24 -10.54 19.94
N VAL A 197 -25.54 -10.68 18.64
CA VAL A 197 -25.94 -9.60 17.72
C VAL A 197 -27.46 -9.40 17.78
N PRO A 198 -27.99 -8.20 18.10
CA PRO A 198 -29.40 -7.87 17.95
C PRO A 198 -29.77 -7.66 16.47
N SER A 199 -30.99 -8.04 16.12
CA SER A 199 -31.53 -8.18 14.77
C SER A 199 -32.18 -6.91 14.19
N ASP A 200 -31.54 -5.74 14.31
CA ASP A 200 -32.02 -4.50 13.67
C ASP A 200 -30.86 -3.81 12.92
N VAL A 201 -30.76 -4.10 11.62
CA VAL A 201 -29.59 -3.77 10.80
C VAL A 201 -29.69 -2.36 10.23
N ASN A 202 -29.21 -1.38 11.00
CA ASN A 202 -28.94 -0.04 10.49
C ASN A 202 -27.54 0.00 9.84
N LYS A 203 -27.40 0.33 8.55
CA LYS A 203 -26.12 0.25 7.80
C LYS A 203 -25.01 1.14 8.39
N SER A 204 -25.36 2.26 9.00
CA SER A 204 -24.42 3.14 9.74
C SER A 204 -23.92 2.50 11.04
N SER A 205 -24.73 1.64 11.64
CA SER A 205 -24.38 0.82 12.81
C SER A 205 -23.37 -0.28 12.43
N ILE A 206 -23.40 -0.81 11.21
CA ILE A 206 -22.42 -1.84 10.77
C ILE A 206 -21.01 -1.26 10.72
N LEU A 207 -20.81 -0.11 10.07
CA LEU A 207 -19.48 0.50 9.95
C LEU A 207 -18.94 0.93 11.32
N THR A 208 -19.78 1.50 12.18
CA THR A 208 -19.41 1.92 13.54
C THR A 208 -19.15 0.72 14.46
N ASN A 209 -19.97 -0.33 14.40
CA ASN A 209 -19.74 -1.60 15.10
C ASN A 209 -18.52 -2.37 14.58
N PHE A 210 -18.16 -2.16 13.31
CA PHE A 210 -17.01 -2.80 12.69
C PHE A 210 -15.71 -2.07 13.03
N ILE A 211 -15.72 -0.74 12.98
CA ILE A 211 -14.60 0.09 13.42
C ILE A 211 -14.35 -0.11 14.92
N SER A 212 -15.40 -0.23 15.74
CA SER A 212 -15.26 -0.51 17.18
C SER A 212 -14.70 -1.90 17.46
N ARG A 213 -14.92 -2.90 16.58
CA ARG A 213 -14.29 -4.24 16.65
C ARG A 213 -12.82 -4.26 16.24
N LEU A 214 -12.40 -3.36 15.34
CA LEU A 214 -11.02 -3.27 14.86
C LEU A 214 -10.12 -2.43 15.77
N LYS A 215 -10.72 -1.52 16.52
CA LYS A 215 -10.04 -0.56 17.40
C LYS A 215 -9.73 -1.19 18.76
N PRO A 216 -8.46 -1.18 19.22
CA PRO A 216 -8.13 -1.48 20.62
C PRO A 216 -8.83 -0.46 21.53
N LYS A 217 -9.49 -0.92 22.60
CA LYS A 217 -10.33 -0.08 23.47
C LYS A 217 -9.58 1.15 24.05
N ASP A 218 -8.25 1.09 24.12
CA ASP A 218 -7.42 2.07 24.83
C ASP A 218 -6.83 3.20 23.96
N ILE A 219 -7.06 3.21 22.64
CA ILE A 219 -6.42 4.17 21.71
C ILE A 219 -7.48 5.06 21.03
N PRO A 220 -7.33 6.40 20.92
CA PRO A 220 -8.29 7.22 20.19
C PRO A 220 -8.31 6.89 18.67
N LEU A 221 -9.48 7.02 18.05
CA LEU A 221 -9.73 6.53 16.67
C LEU A 221 -8.80 7.18 15.64
N TYR A 222 -8.59 8.50 15.71
CA TYR A 222 -7.71 9.21 14.76
C TYR A 222 -6.26 8.71 14.84
N LYS A 223 -5.74 8.44 16.04
CA LYS A 223 -4.37 7.94 16.24
C LYS A 223 -4.20 6.52 15.72
N PHE A 224 -5.26 5.72 15.80
CA PHE A 224 -5.29 4.38 15.22
C PHE A 224 -5.33 4.42 13.69
N LEU A 225 -6.21 5.23 13.10
CA LEU A 225 -6.37 5.33 11.65
C LEU A 225 -5.15 5.96 10.95
N TYR A 226 -4.48 6.91 11.60
CA TYR A 226 -3.29 7.58 11.08
C TYR A 226 -1.96 6.95 11.51
N ARG A 227 -1.98 5.76 12.12
CA ARG A 227 -0.74 5.06 12.47
C ARG A 227 0.04 4.73 11.20
N GLY A 228 1.36 4.90 11.26
CA GLY A 228 2.23 4.70 10.12
C GLY A 228 2.14 5.79 9.06
N TRP A 229 1.43 6.90 9.28
CA TRP A 229 1.41 8.04 8.36
C TRP A 229 2.82 8.58 8.09
N THR A 230 3.67 8.69 9.12
CA THR A 230 5.06 9.14 8.97
C THR A 230 5.90 8.18 8.12
N ALA A 231 5.78 6.87 8.32
CA ALA A 231 6.42 5.87 7.48
C ALA A 231 5.86 5.90 6.04
N GLY A 232 4.57 6.17 5.88
CA GLY A 232 3.92 6.37 4.57
C GLY A 232 4.42 7.62 3.82
N LEU A 233 4.67 8.70 4.53
CA LEU A 233 5.30 9.90 3.96
C LEU A 233 6.73 9.60 3.51
N LEU A 234 7.54 8.95 4.34
CA LEU A 234 8.90 8.56 3.98
C LEU A 234 8.91 7.64 2.75
N ASN A 235 7.98 6.69 2.67
CA ASN A 235 7.80 5.86 1.47
C ASN A 235 7.46 6.72 0.23
N THR A 236 6.61 7.73 0.36
CA THR A 236 6.20 8.61 -0.75
C THR A 236 7.36 9.50 -1.21
N LEU A 237 8.05 10.14 -0.25
CA LEU A 237 9.22 10.97 -0.48
C LEU A 237 10.40 10.19 -1.04
N SER A 238 10.49 8.90 -0.75
CA SER A 238 11.49 8.02 -1.35
C SER A 238 11.09 7.54 -2.75
N PHE A 239 9.81 7.22 -2.97
CA PHE A 239 9.34 6.61 -4.22
C PHE A 239 9.32 7.60 -5.40
N PHE A 240 8.64 8.75 -5.26
CA PHE A 240 8.40 9.64 -6.40
C PHE A 240 9.67 10.29 -6.97
N PRO A 241 10.59 10.84 -6.15
CA PRO A 241 11.84 11.37 -6.66
C PRO A 241 12.72 10.30 -7.31
N ALA A 242 12.84 9.12 -6.71
CA ALA A 242 13.62 8.01 -7.27
C ALA A 242 13.05 7.54 -8.61
N TYR A 243 11.71 7.44 -8.71
CA TYR A 243 11.02 7.10 -9.95
C TYR A 243 11.30 8.14 -11.03
N PHE A 244 11.06 9.42 -10.72
CA PHE A 244 11.19 10.49 -11.67
C PHE A 244 12.62 10.65 -12.20
N PHE A 245 13.61 10.70 -11.31
CA PHE A 245 15.01 10.86 -11.69
C PHE A 245 15.50 9.69 -12.53
N THR A 246 15.14 8.46 -12.16
CA THR A 246 15.51 7.27 -12.93
C THR A 246 14.81 7.25 -14.28
N TYR A 247 13.53 7.65 -14.34
CA TYR A 247 12.77 7.69 -15.58
C TYR A 247 13.38 8.68 -16.58
N THR A 248 13.67 9.92 -16.15
CA THR A 248 14.26 10.94 -17.02
C THR A 248 15.66 10.54 -17.44
N TYR A 249 16.49 10.03 -16.51
CA TYR A 249 17.84 9.57 -16.81
C TYR A 249 17.85 8.43 -17.84
N THR A 250 17.06 7.38 -17.63
CA THR A 250 17.01 6.23 -18.55
C THR A 250 16.43 6.62 -19.90
N LEU A 251 15.38 7.46 -19.92
CA LEU A 251 14.77 7.91 -21.17
C LEU A 251 15.74 8.76 -22.00
N GLU A 252 16.45 9.72 -21.38
CA GLU A 252 17.46 10.52 -22.07
C GLU A 252 18.61 9.67 -22.59
N HIS A 253 19.09 8.70 -21.80
CA HIS A 253 20.17 7.81 -22.19
C HIS A 253 19.79 6.94 -23.39
N LEU A 254 18.59 6.35 -23.38
CA LEU A 254 18.07 5.57 -24.51
C LEU A 254 17.86 6.43 -25.75
N GLN A 255 17.42 7.68 -25.59
CA GLN A 255 17.22 8.59 -26.70
C GLN A 255 18.53 9.08 -27.34
N ARG A 256 19.59 9.30 -26.53
CA ARG A 256 20.92 9.66 -27.03
C ARG A 256 21.57 8.51 -27.80
N ASN A 257 21.38 7.27 -27.34
CA ASN A 257 22.00 6.08 -27.94
C ASN A 257 21.18 5.43 -29.07
N LYS A 258 20.18 6.14 -29.61
CA LYS A 258 19.29 5.62 -30.69
C LYS A 258 20.05 5.03 -31.89
N HIS A 259 21.19 5.60 -32.25
CA HIS A 259 21.99 5.14 -33.39
C HIS A 259 22.70 3.80 -33.14
N HIS A 260 23.06 3.48 -31.89
CA HIS A 260 23.67 2.19 -31.52
C HIS A 260 22.62 1.09 -31.26
N LEU A 261 21.37 1.46 -30.97
CA LEU A 261 20.26 0.54 -30.68
C LEU A 261 19.37 0.29 -31.93
N SER A 262 19.96 0.22 -33.12
CA SER A 262 19.27 -0.05 -34.40
C SER A 262 18.52 -1.38 -34.44
N PHE A 263 18.79 -2.30 -33.49
CA PHE A 263 18.10 -3.58 -33.33
C PHE A 263 16.73 -3.47 -32.63
N LEU A 264 16.49 -2.43 -31.82
CA LEU A 264 15.19 -2.24 -31.17
C LEU A 264 14.27 -1.43 -32.09
N PRO A 265 12.98 -1.80 -32.25
CA PRO A 265 12.03 -1.02 -33.02
C PRO A 265 12.05 0.42 -32.48
N SER A 266 12.35 1.39 -33.33
CA SER A 266 12.59 2.82 -32.98
C SER A 266 11.36 3.56 -32.43
N SER A 267 10.36 2.82 -31.95
CA SER A 267 9.15 3.33 -31.33
C SER A 267 9.50 4.00 -30.00
N TYR A 268 9.17 5.27 -29.89
CA TYR A 268 9.19 6.04 -28.64
C TYR A 268 8.54 5.27 -27.47
N PHE A 269 7.48 4.51 -27.78
CA PHE A 269 6.79 3.62 -26.86
C PHE A 269 7.70 2.63 -26.14
N LEU A 270 8.55 1.87 -26.85
CA LEU A 270 9.42 0.88 -26.21
C LEU A 270 10.45 1.54 -25.29
N PHE A 271 10.97 2.72 -25.65
CA PHE A 271 11.85 3.47 -24.76
C PHE A 271 11.14 4.00 -23.52
N SER A 272 9.90 4.47 -23.64
CA SER A 272 9.09 4.91 -22.50
C SER A 272 8.69 3.75 -21.59
N VAL A 273 8.37 2.58 -22.14
CA VAL A 273 8.03 1.39 -21.35
C VAL A 273 9.27 0.87 -20.61
N THR A 274 10.41 0.77 -21.29
CA THR A 274 11.66 0.32 -20.67
C THR A 274 12.14 1.29 -19.59
N SER A 275 12.10 2.61 -19.84
CA SER A 275 12.42 3.60 -18.82
C SER A 275 11.43 3.54 -17.64
N GLY A 276 10.14 3.32 -17.91
CA GLY A 276 9.11 3.12 -16.89
C GLY A 276 9.35 1.91 -15.99
N VAL A 277 9.77 0.78 -16.57
CA VAL A 277 10.09 -0.45 -15.81
C VAL A 277 11.35 -0.27 -14.97
N VAL A 278 12.41 0.31 -15.53
CA VAL A 278 13.66 0.59 -14.81
C VAL A 278 13.39 1.56 -13.66
N ALA A 279 12.68 2.66 -13.92
CA ALA A 279 12.28 3.62 -12.91
C ALA A 279 11.40 3.02 -11.81
N GLY A 280 10.39 2.22 -12.20
CA GLY A 280 9.48 1.55 -11.27
C GLY A 280 10.20 0.56 -10.36
N THR A 281 11.19 -0.16 -10.91
CA THR A 281 12.04 -1.10 -10.16
C THR A 281 12.92 -0.36 -9.18
N THR A 282 13.69 0.63 -9.63
CA THR A 282 14.56 1.44 -8.77
C THR A 282 13.79 2.12 -7.64
N ALA A 283 12.68 2.79 -7.95
CA ALA A 283 11.83 3.44 -6.95
C ALA A 283 11.26 2.44 -5.93
N THR A 284 10.91 1.24 -6.39
CA THR A 284 10.42 0.17 -5.52
C THR A 284 11.52 -0.35 -4.60
N PHE A 285 12.76 -0.49 -5.07
CA PHE A 285 13.90 -0.85 -4.22
C PHE A 285 14.20 0.21 -3.15
N THR A 286 14.22 1.49 -3.52
CA THR A 286 14.51 2.58 -2.57
C THR A 286 13.41 2.72 -1.51
N SER A 287 12.14 2.51 -1.90
CA SER A 287 11.00 2.64 -1.00
C SER A 287 10.66 1.38 -0.20
N ALA A 288 11.27 0.23 -0.53
CA ALA A 288 11.06 -1.06 0.11
C ALA A 288 11.09 -1.05 1.65
N PRO A 289 12.16 -0.53 2.30
CA PRO A 289 12.26 -0.58 3.76
C PRO A 289 11.13 0.22 4.42
N PHE A 290 10.76 1.36 3.84
CA PHE A 290 9.68 2.21 4.36
C PHE A 290 8.32 1.56 4.21
N ASP A 291 8.09 0.82 3.12
CA ASP A 291 6.85 0.09 2.86
C ASP A 291 6.64 -1.08 3.84
N VAL A 292 7.70 -1.84 4.14
CA VAL A 292 7.64 -2.91 5.15
C VAL A 292 7.36 -2.32 6.53
N VAL A 293 8.08 -1.27 6.91
CA VAL A 293 7.86 -0.60 8.20
C VAL A 293 6.44 -0.06 8.28
N LYS A 294 5.98 0.70 7.26
CA LYS A 294 4.61 1.24 7.15
C LYS A 294 3.58 0.13 7.38
N THR A 295 3.67 -0.96 6.61
CA THR A 295 2.70 -2.06 6.67
C THR A 295 2.71 -2.72 8.04
N LYS A 296 3.89 -2.94 8.65
CA LYS A 296 3.99 -3.52 10.00
C LYS A 296 3.37 -2.63 11.09
N ILE A 297 3.46 -1.30 10.98
CA ILE A 297 2.77 -0.37 11.90
C ILE A 297 1.25 -0.46 11.71
N GLN A 298 0.80 -0.51 10.46
CA GLN A 298 -0.62 -0.43 10.10
C GLN A 298 -1.41 -1.70 10.42
N ILE A 299 -0.76 -2.86 10.44
CA ILE A 299 -1.37 -4.16 10.79
C ILE A 299 -1.30 -4.50 12.28
N ALA A 300 -0.43 -3.83 13.05
CA ALA A 300 -0.24 -4.14 14.47
C ALA A 300 -1.58 -4.07 15.24
N ARG A 301 -1.94 -5.15 15.96
CA ARG A 301 -3.20 -5.22 16.73
C ARG A 301 -3.05 -4.66 18.14
N GLU A 302 -1.92 -4.93 18.78
CA GLU A 302 -1.62 -4.43 20.12
C GLU A 302 -0.42 -3.49 20.05
N SER A 303 -0.49 -2.41 20.82
CA SER A 303 0.58 -1.43 20.98
C SER A 303 0.78 -1.23 22.46
N ARG A 304 1.93 -1.59 23.02
CA ARG A 304 2.36 -0.89 24.23
C ARG A 304 2.71 0.55 23.84
N ARG A 305 2.49 1.48 24.76
CA ARG A 305 2.76 2.92 24.56
C ARG A 305 4.20 3.09 24.05
N GLY A 306 4.36 3.65 22.85
CA GLY A 306 5.67 4.02 22.28
C GLY A 306 6.32 3.02 21.32
N GLU A 307 5.81 1.79 21.19
CA GLU A 307 6.40 0.76 20.32
C GLU A 307 6.13 0.98 18.81
N LEU A 308 5.08 1.74 18.46
CA LEU A 308 4.69 2.00 17.06
C LEU A 308 5.45 3.15 16.38
N ARG A 309 6.60 3.58 16.92
CA ARG A 309 7.49 4.51 16.20
C ARG A 309 8.18 3.76 15.08
N TRP A 310 8.24 4.37 13.90
CA TRP A 310 8.83 3.75 12.71
C TRP A 310 10.29 3.30 12.92
N LEU A 311 11.09 4.09 13.67
CA LEU A 311 12.47 3.76 14.03
C LEU A 311 12.58 2.53 14.92
N ASN A 312 11.67 2.38 15.89
CA ASN A 312 11.66 1.25 16.81
C ASN A 312 11.33 -0.04 16.05
N ILE A 313 10.36 0.05 15.14
CA ILE A 313 9.97 -1.08 14.28
C ILE A 313 11.10 -1.42 13.30
N ALA A 314 11.72 -0.44 12.65
CA ALA A 314 12.84 -0.67 11.74
C ALA A 314 14.01 -1.36 12.46
N THR A 315 14.39 -0.84 13.64
CA THR A 315 15.44 -1.44 14.48
C THR A 315 15.07 -2.85 14.94
N SER A 316 13.79 -3.08 15.29
CA SER A 316 13.30 -4.41 15.67
C SER A 316 13.39 -5.41 14.51
N ILE A 317 13.02 -5.01 13.30
CA ILE A 317 13.13 -5.86 12.10
C ILE A 317 14.60 -6.18 11.82
N LEU A 318 15.49 -5.17 11.85
CA LEU A 318 16.92 -5.37 11.64
C LEU A 318 17.55 -6.31 12.66
N LYS A 319 17.12 -6.25 13.93
CA LYS A 319 17.63 -7.15 14.98
C LYS A 319 17.09 -8.59 14.88
N THR A 320 15.89 -8.78 14.32
CA THR A 320 15.23 -10.10 14.30
C THR A 320 15.47 -10.87 13.00
N GLU A 321 15.39 -10.20 11.85
CA GLU A 321 15.53 -10.83 10.52
C GLU A 321 16.69 -10.25 9.70
N GLY A 322 17.39 -9.24 10.22
CA GLY A 322 18.43 -8.54 9.47
C GLY A 322 17.89 -7.69 8.32
N ILE A 323 18.77 -7.36 7.38
CA ILE A 323 18.45 -6.53 6.20
C ILE A 323 17.41 -7.21 5.31
N LYS A 324 17.43 -8.55 5.23
CA LYS A 324 16.48 -9.32 4.40
C LYS A 324 15.02 -9.08 4.83
N GLY A 325 14.77 -8.86 6.12
CA GLY A 325 13.44 -8.53 6.65
C GLY A 325 12.85 -7.25 6.05
N LEU A 326 13.68 -6.26 5.70
CA LEU A 326 13.23 -5.00 5.09
C LEU A 326 12.81 -5.13 3.62
N PHE A 327 13.10 -6.26 2.97
CA PHE A 327 12.75 -6.52 1.57
C PHE A 327 11.73 -7.67 1.42
N VAL A 328 11.12 -8.13 2.51
CA VAL A 328 10.07 -9.16 2.46
C VAL A 328 8.83 -8.64 1.71
N GLY A 329 8.35 -9.43 0.75
CA GLY A 329 7.24 -9.06 -0.13
C GLY A 329 7.65 -8.21 -1.34
N MET A 330 8.95 -7.96 -1.56
CA MET A 330 9.45 -7.23 -2.73
C MET A 330 9.07 -7.89 -4.04
N THR A 331 9.25 -9.21 -4.16
CA THR A 331 8.90 -9.96 -5.37
C THR A 331 7.43 -9.78 -5.72
N ALA A 332 6.53 -9.94 -4.74
CA ALA A 332 5.11 -9.70 -4.93
C ALA A 332 4.80 -8.27 -5.39
N ARG A 333 5.55 -7.28 -4.88
CA ARG A 333 5.41 -5.87 -5.31
C ARG A 333 5.84 -5.67 -6.76
N LEU A 334 6.98 -6.19 -7.19
CA LEU A 334 7.45 -6.06 -8.57
C LEU A 334 6.48 -6.71 -9.58
N TRP A 335 5.92 -7.86 -9.22
CA TRP A 335 4.91 -8.57 -10.02
C TRP A 335 3.60 -7.78 -10.18
N VAL A 336 3.29 -6.87 -9.25
CA VAL A 336 2.13 -5.99 -9.37
C VAL A 336 2.50 -4.73 -10.13
N VAL A 337 3.62 -4.08 -9.79
CA VAL A 337 3.97 -2.75 -10.31
C VAL A 337 4.16 -2.76 -11.82
N VAL A 338 4.88 -3.74 -12.36
CA VAL A 338 5.19 -3.78 -13.80
C VAL A 338 3.93 -3.96 -14.66
N PRO A 339 3.08 -4.99 -14.42
CA PRO A 339 1.86 -5.16 -15.21
C PRO A 339 0.81 -4.08 -14.94
N LEU A 340 0.67 -3.62 -13.69
CA LEU A 340 -0.27 -2.56 -13.33
C LEU A 340 0.09 -1.24 -14.03
N GLY A 341 1.39 -0.91 -14.11
CA GLY A 341 1.87 0.27 -14.83
C GLY A 341 1.53 0.21 -16.31
N SER A 342 1.86 -0.90 -16.97
CA SER A 342 1.55 -1.13 -18.38
C SER A 342 0.05 -1.09 -18.67
N LEU A 343 -0.76 -1.72 -17.80
CA LEU A 343 -2.21 -1.75 -17.97
C LEU A 343 -2.84 -0.36 -17.80
N ASN A 344 -2.41 0.42 -16.79
CA ASN A 344 -2.89 1.80 -16.64
C ASN A 344 -2.51 2.67 -17.84
N PHE A 345 -1.31 2.49 -18.40
CA PHE A 345 -0.87 3.21 -19.58
C PHE A 345 -1.69 2.85 -20.82
N TRP A 346 -1.86 1.55 -21.10
CA TRP A 346 -2.68 1.08 -22.22
C TRP A 346 -4.10 1.62 -22.14
N VAL A 347 -4.71 1.54 -20.95
CA VAL A 347 -6.02 2.09 -20.67
C VAL A 347 -6.08 3.59 -20.94
N PHE A 348 -5.09 4.34 -20.49
CA PHE A 348 -5.00 5.78 -20.74
C PHE A 348 -4.97 6.09 -22.24
N GLU A 349 -4.21 5.31 -23.02
CA GLU A 349 -4.18 5.48 -24.47
C GLU A 349 -5.53 5.18 -25.12
N GLN A 350 -6.19 4.08 -24.73
CA GLN A 350 -7.52 3.76 -25.26
C GLN A 350 -8.56 4.84 -24.92
N VAL A 351 -8.56 5.36 -23.69
CA VAL A 351 -9.49 6.44 -23.28
C VAL A 351 -9.20 7.72 -24.06
N ARG A 352 -7.91 8.05 -24.26
CA ARG A 352 -7.49 9.20 -25.05
C ARG A 352 -7.99 9.06 -26.50
N GLU A 353 -7.76 7.92 -27.15
CA GLU A 353 -8.18 7.66 -28.53
C GLU A 353 -9.70 7.72 -28.70
N TRP A 354 -10.44 7.12 -27.77
CA TRP A 354 -11.90 7.16 -27.77
C TRP A 354 -12.43 8.60 -27.60
N SER A 355 -11.83 9.38 -26.70
CA SER A 355 -12.20 10.78 -26.51
C SER A 355 -11.90 11.63 -27.75
N THR A 356 -10.81 11.35 -28.48
CA THR A 356 -10.48 12.09 -29.70
C THR A 356 -11.35 11.72 -30.89
N ASN A 357 -11.87 10.49 -30.94
CA ASN A 357 -12.73 10.03 -32.04
C ASN A 357 -14.20 10.46 -31.90
N ASN A 358 -14.66 10.83 -30.70
CA ASN A 358 -16.02 11.35 -30.49
C ASN A 358 -16.15 12.86 -30.74
N ASP A 359 -15.04 13.56 -30.94
CA ASP A 359 -15.00 15.00 -31.28
C ASP A 359 -14.76 15.22 -32.79
N ALA A 360 -14.77 14.17 -33.61
CA ALA A 360 -14.73 14.18 -35.08
C ALA A 360 -16.06 13.69 -35.64
#